data_AF-A0A399ZLQ1-F1
#
_entry.id   AF-A0A399ZLQ1-F1
#
_cell.length_a   1.000
_cell.length_b   1.000
_cell.length_c   1.000
_cell.angle_alpha   90.00
_cell.angle_beta   90.00
_cell.angle_gamma   90.00
#
_symmetry.space_group_name_H-M   'P 1'
#
loop_
_entity.id
_entity.type
_entity.pdbx_description
1 polymer ?
#
loop_
_entity_poly.entity_id
_entity_poly.type
_entity_poly.pdbx_seq_one_letter_code
_entity_poly.pdbx_strand_id
1 'polypeptide(L)'
;MKTHSILTNATDDQLGLAVFENLYDLFRAMANNLPDSQLVEDEKVSRHFTFPTNPMFKGVWQTRLSENEADAVIDEVIAWFKERNAPYFFWWTGGKISPHDLDARLAKRGMISMAEQTQELAKGILSTEQGSPCMIAELDKMNESVLAKTPNGFVIKEIENETELNDFKKVFVETYQIPEWAGQAWVDATLKIGVGKTP
;
A
#
# COMPACT_ATOMS: atom_id res chain seq x y z
N MET A 1 -8.24 -16.52 6.71
CA MET A 1 -7.88 -15.41 7.61
C MET A 1 -6.74 -15.90 8.49
N LYS A 2 -5.51 -15.42 8.30
CA LYS A 2 -4.43 -15.71 9.26
C LYS A 2 -4.80 -15.00 10.56
N THR A 3 -4.69 -15.68 11.69
CA THR A 3 -4.91 -15.07 13.00
C THR A 3 -3.73 -14.14 13.25
N HIS A 4 -3.94 -12.83 13.17
CA HIS A 4 -2.90 -11.86 13.49
C HIS A 4 -2.66 -11.90 15.00
N SER A 5 -1.55 -12.50 15.42
CA SER A 5 -1.09 -12.45 16.80
C SER A 5 -0.38 -11.13 17.03
N ILE A 6 -0.77 -10.40 18.07
CA ILE A 6 0.06 -9.32 18.62
C ILE A 6 1.42 -9.93 18.95
N LEU A 7 2.48 -9.38 18.37
CA LEU A 7 3.83 -9.85 18.61
C LEU A 7 4.24 -9.50 20.05
N THR A 8 4.65 -10.49 20.82
CA THR A 8 5.17 -10.33 22.18
C THR A 8 6.65 -10.72 22.21
N ASN A 9 7.51 -9.92 22.82
CA ASN A 9 8.97 -10.16 22.90
C ASN A 9 9.63 -10.38 21.51
N ALA A 10 9.20 -9.65 20.49
CA ALA A 10 9.72 -9.79 19.14
C ALA A 10 11.15 -9.24 19.02
N THR A 11 11.94 -9.89 18.15
CA THR A 11 13.24 -9.37 17.74
C THR A 11 13.07 -8.21 16.75
N ASP A 12 14.09 -7.37 16.59
CA ASP A 12 14.09 -6.28 15.60
C ASP A 12 13.78 -6.79 14.18
N ASP A 13 14.27 -7.99 13.84
CA ASP A 13 14.00 -8.64 12.56
C ASP A 13 12.53 -9.02 12.37
N GLN A 14 11.87 -9.48 13.44
CA GLN A 14 10.45 -9.81 13.44
C GLN A 14 9.60 -8.54 13.38
N LEU A 15 10.02 -7.48 14.09
CA LEU A 15 9.36 -6.18 14.05
C LEU A 15 9.45 -5.54 12.66
N GLY A 16 10.63 -5.57 12.03
CA GLY A 16 10.81 -5.07 10.67
C GLY A 16 9.95 -5.83 9.65
N LEU A 17 9.81 -7.15 9.79
CA LEU A 17 8.90 -7.94 8.97
C LEU A 17 7.43 -7.58 9.21
N ALA A 18 7.05 -7.32 10.46
CA ALA A 18 5.67 -6.99 10.82
C ALA A 18 5.19 -5.69 10.19
N VAL A 19 6.07 -4.70 10.01
CA VAL A 19 5.72 -3.46 9.30
C VAL A 19 5.30 -3.75 7.86
N PHE A 20 6.05 -4.59 7.14
CA PHE A 20 5.70 -4.94 5.77
C PHE A 20 4.46 -5.82 5.69
N GLU A 21 4.31 -6.80 6.60
CA GLU A 21 3.09 -7.63 6.64
C GLU A 21 1.84 -6.79 6.93
N ASN A 22 1.92 -5.74 7.75
CA ASN A 22 0.79 -4.84 7.99
C ASN A 22 0.38 -4.08 6.71
N LEU A 23 1.33 -3.63 5.90
CA LEU A 23 1.04 -3.07 4.59
C LEU A 23 0.43 -4.13 3.64
N TYR A 24 0.91 -5.37 3.72
CA TYR A 24 0.38 -6.45 2.88
C TYR A 24 -1.04 -6.84 3.28
N ASP A 25 -1.39 -6.73 4.55
CA ASP A 25 -2.77 -6.92 5.01
C ASP A 25 -3.74 -5.90 4.43
N LEU A 26 -3.28 -4.66 4.18
CA LEU A 26 -4.06 -3.68 3.43
C LEU A 26 -4.32 -4.15 1.99
N PHE A 27 -3.31 -4.68 1.29
CA PHE A 27 -3.49 -5.22 -0.06
C PHE A 27 -4.42 -6.42 -0.09
N ARG A 28 -4.30 -7.31 0.90
CA ARG A 28 -5.21 -8.46 1.08
C ARG A 28 -6.64 -7.99 1.38
N ALA A 29 -6.83 -6.99 2.23
CA ALA A 29 -8.16 -6.44 2.54
C ALA A 29 -8.83 -5.91 1.27
N MET A 30 -8.10 -5.07 0.51
CA MET A 30 -8.54 -4.55 -0.77
C MET A 30 -8.97 -5.66 -1.74
N ALA A 31 -8.13 -6.67 -1.90
CA ALA A 31 -8.40 -7.74 -2.85
C ALA A 31 -9.52 -8.71 -2.41
N ASN A 32 -9.81 -8.79 -1.11
CA ASN A 32 -10.85 -9.68 -0.59
C ASN A 32 -12.24 -9.01 -0.50
N ASN A 33 -12.29 -7.69 -0.29
CA ASN A 33 -13.54 -6.98 -0.06
C ASN A 33 -14.05 -6.27 -1.32
N LEU A 34 -13.17 -5.80 -2.21
CA LEU A 34 -13.59 -5.16 -3.45
C LEU A 34 -14.06 -6.19 -4.49
N PRO A 35 -15.18 -5.94 -5.19
CA PRO A 35 -15.69 -6.85 -6.19
C PRO A 35 -14.77 -6.97 -7.41
N ASP A 36 -14.81 -8.14 -8.05
CA ASP A 36 -14.03 -8.49 -9.24
C ASP A 36 -12.51 -8.37 -9.06
N SER A 37 -12.06 -8.41 -7.80
CA SER A 37 -10.66 -8.37 -7.43
C SER A 37 -9.97 -9.72 -7.63
N GLN A 38 -8.66 -9.66 -7.84
CA GLN A 38 -7.80 -10.84 -7.92
C GLN A 38 -6.63 -10.68 -6.96
N LEU A 39 -6.36 -11.75 -6.22
CA LEU A 39 -5.22 -11.90 -5.34
C LEU A 39 -4.49 -13.20 -5.70
N VAL A 40 -3.20 -13.09 -5.94
CA VAL A 40 -2.31 -14.25 -6.08
C VAL A 40 -1.21 -14.08 -5.05
N GLU A 41 -1.12 -15.01 -4.12
CA GLU A 41 -0.03 -15.09 -3.14
C GLU A 41 0.68 -16.42 -3.30
N ASP A 42 1.99 -16.37 -3.53
CA ASP A 42 2.86 -17.53 -3.51
C ASP A 42 4.17 -17.21 -2.75
N GLU A 43 5.08 -18.18 -2.67
CA GLU A 43 6.34 -18.02 -1.93
C GLU A 43 7.31 -17.02 -2.57
N LYS A 44 7.14 -16.73 -3.86
CA LYS A 44 8.06 -15.95 -4.69
C LYS A 44 7.61 -14.52 -4.85
N VAL A 45 6.32 -14.30 -5.10
CA VAL A 45 5.76 -12.99 -5.38
C VAL A 45 4.26 -12.97 -5.12
N SER A 46 3.81 -11.92 -4.45
CA SER A 46 2.39 -11.65 -4.27
C SER A 46 1.95 -10.52 -5.20
N ARG A 47 0.74 -10.61 -5.74
CA ARG A 47 0.17 -9.58 -6.62
C ARG A 47 -1.33 -9.45 -6.43
N HIS A 48 -1.82 -8.22 -6.50
CA HIS A 48 -3.24 -7.92 -6.47
C HIS A 48 -3.66 -7.02 -7.63
N PHE A 49 -4.89 -7.22 -8.09
CA PHE A 49 -5.56 -6.37 -9.06
C PHE A 49 -6.98 -6.11 -8.57
N THR A 50 -7.28 -4.86 -8.21
CA THR A 50 -8.57 -4.45 -7.68
C THR A 50 -9.02 -3.15 -8.34
N PHE A 51 -10.31 -2.84 -8.23
CA PHE A 51 -10.84 -1.51 -8.55
C PHE A 51 -10.49 -0.53 -7.42
N PRO A 52 -10.24 0.77 -7.68
CA PRO A 52 -10.16 1.46 -8.98
C PRO A 52 -8.77 1.37 -9.63
N THR A 53 -8.61 2.01 -10.79
CA THR A 53 -7.29 2.19 -11.41
C THR A 53 -6.53 3.26 -10.63
N ASN A 54 -5.67 2.80 -9.72
CA ASN A 54 -4.82 3.60 -8.86
C ASN A 54 -3.65 2.72 -8.34
N PRO A 55 -2.46 3.30 -8.07
CA PRO A 55 -1.28 2.62 -7.55
C PRO A 55 -1.51 1.68 -6.35
N MET A 56 -2.37 2.06 -5.41
CA MET A 56 -2.65 1.29 -4.20
C MET A 56 -3.42 -0.01 -4.50
N PHE A 57 -4.21 -0.02 -5.56
CA PHE A 57 -5.19 -1.05 -5.88
C PHE A 57 -4.67 -2.06 -6.93
N LYS A 58 -3.49 -1.82 -7.50
CA LYS A 58 -2.86 -2.71 -8.48
C LYS A 58 -1.37 -2.78 -8.21
N GLY A 59 -0.91 -3.87 -7.63
CA GLY A 59 0.50 -3.97 -7.32
C GLY A 59 1.04 -5.35 -7.05
N VAL A 60 2.35 -5.37 -6.91
CA VAL A 60 3.20 -6.51 -6.64
C VAL A 60 3.93 -6.24 -5.34
N TRP A 61 4.07 -7.25 -4.49
CA TRP A 61 4.70 -7.13 -3.18
C TRP A 61 5.29 -8.48 -2.75
N GLN A 62 6.04 -8.50 -1.64
CA GLN A 62 6.70 -9.69 -1.10
C GLN A 62 7.60 -10.44 -2.12
N THR A 63 8.34 -9.71 -2.95
CA THR A 63 9.20 -10.33 -3.97
C THR A 63 10.43 -11.00 -3.36
N ARG A 64 10.51 -12.31 -3.53
CA ARG A 64 11.58 -13.19 -3.06
C ARG A 64 11.95 -14.16 -4.18
N LEU A 65 12.70 -13.66 -5.15
CA LEU A 65 13.13 -14.41 -6.32
C LEU A 65 14.60 -14.81 -6.20
N SER A 66 14.95 -15.96 -6.75
CA SER A 66 16.35 -16.30 -7.03
C SER A 66 16.86 -15.51 -8.25
N GLU A 67 18.17 -15.26 -8.31
CA GLU A 67 18.78 -14.52 -9.44
C GLU A 67 18.47 -15.16 -10.80
N ASN A 68 18.43 -16.51 -10.86
CA ASN A 68 18.25 -17.26 -12.09
C ASN A 68 16.82 -17.20 -12.64
N GLU A 69 15.81 -17.00 -11.78
CA GLU A 69 14.40 -16.98 -12.20
C GLU A 69 13.80 -15.57 -12.25
N ALA A 70 14.48 -14.58 -11.64
CA ALA A 70 13.95 -13.24 -11.43
C ALA A 70 13.40 -12.61 -12.71
N ASP A 71 14.18 -12.68 -13.79
CA ASP A 71 13.78 -12.09 -15.07
C ASP A 71 12.51 -12.74 -15.64
N ALA A 72 12.42 -14.07 -15.62
CA ALA A 72 11.26 -14.78 -16.14
C ALA A 72 9.99 -14.49 -15.33
N VAL A 73 10.10 -14.43 -14.00
CA VAL A 73 8.94 -14.13 -13.14
C VAL A 73 8.49 -12.68 -13.29
N ILE A 74 9.42 -11.72 -13.40
CA ILE A 74 9.06 -10.32 -13.66
C ILE A 74 8.29 -10.20 -14.99
N ASP A 75 8.75 -10.89 -16.04
CA ASP A 75 8.08 -10.88 -17.35
C ASP A 75 6.67 -11.51 -17.28
N GLU A 76 6.50 -12.60 -16.52
CA GLU A 76 5.19 -13.22 -16.25
C GLU A 76 4.25 -12.24 -15.53
N VAL A 77 4.72 -11.57 -14.48
CA VAL A 77 3.93 -10.62 -13.70
C VAL A 77 3.50 -9.43 -14.55
N ILE A 78 4.39 -8.88 -15.38
CA ILE A 78 4.05 -7.82 -16.33
C ILE A 78 2.98 -8.28 -17.32
N ALA A 79 3.12 -9.49 -17.87
CA ALA A 79 2.13 -10.07 -18.77
C ALA A 79 0.77 -10.22 -18.09
N TRP A 80 0.73 -10.68 -16.84
CA TRP A 80 -0.48 -10.83 -16.04
C TRP A 80 -1.27 -9.52 -15.90
N PHE A 81 -0.59 -8.39 -15.67
CA PHE A 81 -1.22 -7.07 -15.62
C PHE A 81 -1.66 -6.58 -17.01
N LYS A 82 -0.87 -6.85 -18.06
CA LYS A 82 -1.24 -6.49 -19.45
C LYS A 82 -2.50 -7.21 -19.93
N GLU A 83 -2.63 -8.50 -19.66
CA GLU A 83 -3.82 -9.30 -19.98
C GLU A 83 -5.10 -8.74 -19.33
N ARG A 84 -4.94 -8.06 -18.20
CA ARG A 84 -6.04 -7.41 -17.44
C ARG A 84 -6.26 -5.96 -17.84
N ASN A 85 -5.61 -5.49 -18.90
CA ASN A 85 -5.66 -4.10 -19.36
C ASN A 85 -5.35 -3.09 -18.24
N ALA A 86 -4.41 -3.43 -17.34
CA ALA A 86 -3.93 -2.49 -16.34
C ALA A 86 -3.05 -1.43 -17.03
N PRO A 87 -3.46 -0.14 -17.11
CA PRO A 87 -2.63 0.89 -17.75
C PRO A 87 -1.36 1.18 -16.96
N TYR A 88 -1.35 0.86 -15.66
CA TYR A 88 -0.20 0.91 -14.77
C TYR A 88 -0.43 -0.01 -13.56
N PHE A 89 0.66 -0.41 -12.92
CA PHE A 89 0.67 -1.14 -11.64
C PHE A 89 1.99 -0.81 -10.91
N PHE A 90 2.02 -1.07 -9.60
CA PHE A 90 3.15 -0.71 -8.74
C PHE A 90 3.88 -1.94 -8.26
N TRP A 91 5.20 -1.84 -8.13
CA TRP A 91 6.01 -2.89 -7.51
C TRP A 91 6.56 -2.37 -6.19
N TRP A 92 6.02 -2.85 -5.08
CA TRP A 92 6.42 -2.44 -3.74
C TRP A 92 7.70 -3.16 -3.33
N THR A 93 8.81 -2.42 -3.36
CA THR A 93 10.13 -2.86 -2.95
C THR A 93 10.36 -2.51 -1.48
N GLY A 94 10.61 -3.51 -0.63
CA GLY A 94 10.82 -3.35 0.82
C GLY A 94 12.17 -3.88 1.29
N GLY A 95 12.43 -3.88 2.60
CA GLY A 95 13.77 -4.17 3.15
C GLY A 95 14.29 -5.61 3.00
N LYS A 96 13.41 -6.58 2.67
CA LYS A 96 13.78 -8.01 2.51
C LYS A 96 13.37 -8.57 1.14
N ILE A 97 13.57 -7.78 0.08
CA ILE A 97 13.36 -8.24 -1.29
C ILE A 97 14.59 -8.99 -1.83
N SER A 98 14.35 -9.93 -2.73
CA SER A 98 15.39 -10.54 -3.54
C SER A 98 14.94 -10.67 -5.00
N PRO A 99 15.86 -10.52 -5.97
CA PRO A 99 17.31 -10.30 -5.81
C PRO A 99 17.66 -8.85 -5.41
N HIS A 100 18.89 -8.61 -4.98
CA HIS A 100 19.36 -7.27 -4.60
C HIS A 100 19.37 -6.25 -5.75
N ASP A 101 19.44 -6.73 -7.00
CA ASP A 101 19.38 -5.91 -8.22
C ASP A 101 17.96 -5.82 -8.82
N LEU A 102 16.91 -6.14 -8.04
CA LEU A 102 15.52 -6.14 -8.50
C LEU A 102 15.15 -4.81 -9.16
N ASP A 103 15.51 -3.67 -8.56
CA ASP A 103 15.21 -2.34 -9.10
C ASP A 103 15.76 -2.15 -10.52
N ALA A 104 17.00 -2.57 -10.77
CA ALA A 104 17.62 -2.49 -12.09
C ALA A 104 16.92 -3.42 -13.11
N ARG A 105 16.48 -4.59 -12.67
CA ARG A 105 15.74 -5.56 -13.51
C ARG A 105 14.35 -5.05 -13.88
N LEU A 106 13.67 -4.37 -12.95
CA LEU A 106 12.37 -3.71 -13.19
C LEU A 106 12.55 -2.51 -14.14
N ALA A 107 13.58 -1.70 -13.93
CA ALA A 107 13.90 -0.55 -14.78
C ALA A 107 14.16 -0.94 -16.24
N LYS A 108 14.89 -2.04 -16.47
CA LYS A 108 15.12 -2.60 -17.82
C LYS A 108 13.83 -2.94 -18.57
N ARG A 109 12.71 -3.12 -17.85
CA ARG A 109 11.39 -3.44 -18.40
C ARG A 109 10.45 -2.24 -18.45
N GLY A 110 10.98 -1.04 -18.23
CA GLY A 110 10.24 0.22 -18.34
C GLY A 110 9.47 0.60 -17.07
N MET A 111 9.72 -0.06 -15.94
CA MET A 111 9.26 0.48 -14.66
C MET A 111 10.14 1.65 -14.26
N ILE A 112 9.54 2.74 -13.81
CA ILE A 112 10.28 3.89 -13.30
C ILE A 112 10.22 3.88 -11.77
N SER A 113 11.29 4.36 -11.14
CA SER A 113 11.31 4.48 -9.67
C SER A 113 10.29 5.54 -9.21
N MET A 114 9.88 5.50 -7.94
CA MET A 114 9.02 6.56 -7.37
C MET A 114 9.67 7.95 -7.48
N ALA A 115 10.99 8.05 -7.28
CA ALA A 115 11.75 9.28 -7.40
C ALA A 115 11.78 9.84 -8.84
N GLU A 116 11.72 8.96 -9.85
CA GLU A 116 11.57 9.36 -11.25
C GLU A 116 10.11 9.68 -11.59
N GLN A 117 9.17 8.94 -11.01
CA GLN A 117 7.73 9.16 -11.20
C GLN A 117 7.26 10.55 -10.73
N THR A 118 7.84 11.10 -9.66
CA THR A 118 7.52 12.47 -9.21
C THR A 118 7.88 13.53 -10.25
N GLN A 119 8.83 13.25 -11.14
CA GLN A 119 9.22 14.15 -12.24
C GLN A 119 8.26 14.04 -13.43
N GLU A 120 7.78 12.83 -13.73
CA GLU A 120 7.04 12.52 -14.97
C GLU A 120 5.50 12.49 -14.81
N LEU A 121 4.97 11.87 -13.75
CA LEU A 121 3.53 11.54 -13.65
C LEU A 121 2.79 12.25 -12.52
N ALA A 122 3.50 12.93 -11.62
CA ALA A 122 2.89 13.47 -10.42
C ALA A 122 3.46 14.83 -10.04
N LYS A 123 3.24 15.84 -10.89
CA LYS A 123 3.29 17.25 -10.46
C LYS A 123 2.32 17.43 -9.29
N GLY A 124 2.80 17.28 -8.07
CA GLY A 124 1.97 17.26 -6.88
C GLY A 124 2.54 16.40 -5.76
N ILE A 125 3.07 15.20 -6.03
CA ILE A 125 3.60 14.34 -4.97
C ILE A 125 4.95 14.89 -4.49
N LEU A 126 4.97 15.48 -3.30
CA LEU A 126 6.14 16.18 -2.76
C LEU A 126 7.03 15.33 -1.84
N SER A 127 6.57 14.14 -1.41
CA SER A 127 7.37 13.22 -0.60
C SER A 127 7.12 11.77 -0.98
N THR A 128 8.14 11.13 -1.54
CA THR A 128 8.24 9.68 -1.78
C THR A 128 9.65 9.22 -1.44
N GLU A 129 10.17 9.68 -0.30
CA GLU A 129 11.57 9.45 0.05
C GLU A 129 11.84 7.95 0.16
N GLN A 130 12.70 7.45 -0.73
CA GLN A 130 13.26 6.11 -0.63
C GLN A 130 13.95 5.99 0.73
N GLY A 131 13.52 5.01 1.53
CA GLY A 131 14.02 4.87 2.91
C GLY A 131 13.26 5.68 3.96
N SER A 132 12.04 6.15 3.65
CA SER A 132 11.12 6.72 4.64
C SER A 132 11.07 5.84 5.91
N PRO A 133 11.19 6.43 7.10
CA PRO A 133 11.32 5.67 8.33
C PRO A 133 10.04 4.86 8.60
N CYS A 134 10.23 3.59 8.92
CA CYS A 134 9.17 2.74 9.45
C CYS A 134 9.08 2.96 10.97
N MET A 135 7.87 2.94 11.51
CA MET A 135 7.63 3.11 12.95
C MET A 135 7.01 1.85 13.54
N ILE A 136 7.45 1.51 14.76
CA ILE A 136 6.89 0.46 15.59
C ILE A 136 6.55 1.09 16.94
N ALA A 137 5.41 0.72 17.53
CA ALA A 137 4.97 1.20 18.82
C ALA A 137 4.57 0.04 19.74
N GLU A 138 5.01 0.10 20.99
CA GLU A 138 4.53 -0.79 22.06
C GLU A 138 3.21 -0.24 22.61
N LEU A 139 2.09 -0.88 22.26
CA LEU A 139 0.76 -0.34 22.56
C LEU A 139 0.48 -0.20 24.06
N ASP A 140 1.02 -1.11 24.89
CA ASP A 140 0.88 -1.10 26.36
C ASP A 140 1.75 -0.05 27.05
N LYS A 141 2.67 0.60 26.31
CA LYS A 141 3.53 1.69 26.78
C LYS A 141 3.19 3.03 26.14
N MET A 142 2.08 3.12 25.40
CA MET A 142 1.66 4.38 24.80
C MET A 142 1.40 5.43 25.88
N ASN A 143 1.89 6.66 25.65
CA ASN A 143 1.70 7.74 26.60
C ASN A 143 0.25 8.27 26.54
N GLU A 144 -0.64 7.71 27.35
CA GLU A 144 -2.04 8.17 27.43
C GLU A 144 -2.19 9.58 28.02
N SER A 145 -1.16 10.10 28.70
CA SER A 145 -1.21 11.46 29.26
C SER A 145 -1.34 12.54 28.17
N VAL A 146 -1.07 12.21 26.90
CA VAL A 146 -1.27 13.12 25.77
C VAL A 146 -2.75 13.45 25.55
N LEU A 147 -3.66 12.57 25.97
CA LEU A 147 -5.11 12.78 25.84
C LEU A 147 -5.58 13.98 26.66
N ALA A 148 -4.88 14.32 27.75
CA ALA A 148 -5.16 15.52 28.53
C ALA A 148 -4.86 16.83 27.79
N LYS A 149 -4.14 16.77 26.66
CA LYS A 149 -3.84 17.92 25.79
C LYS A 149 -4.80 18.04 24.61
N THR A 150 -5.72 17.10 24.45
CA THR A 150 -6.71 17.13 23.38
C THR A 150 -7.63 18.35 23.56
N PRO A 151 -7.77 19.22 22.53
CA PRO A 151 -8.64 20.38 22.62
C PRO A 151 -10.08 19.99 22.96
N ASN A 152 -10.77 20.83 23.74
CA ASN A 152 -12.18 20.62 24.07
C ASN A 152 -13.02 20.46 22.79
N GLY A 153 -13.81 19.38 22.73
CA GLY A 153 -14.68 19.08 21.59
C GLY A 153 -14.00 18.36 20.42
N PHE A 154 -12.70 18.08 20.49
CA PHE A 154 -12.03 17.23 19.50
C PHE A 154 -12.45 15.77 19.70
N VAL A 155 -12.98 15.15 18.65
CA VAL A 155 -13.42 13.75 18.63
C VAL A 155 -12.88 13.04 17.40
N ILE A 156 -12.58 11.76 17.55
CA ILE A 156 -12.29 10.85 16.44
C ILE A 156 -13.55 10.02 16.23
N LYS A 157 -14.07 10.01 15.00
CA LYS A 157 -15.23 9.21 14.62
C LYS A 157 -14.95 8.46 13.33
N GLU A 158 -15.63 7.34 13.17
CA GLU A 158 -15.66 6.63 11.89
C GLU A 158 -16.45 7.45 10.85
N ILE A 159 -16.14 7.24 9.57
CA ILE A 159 -16.83 7.88 8.46
C ILE A 159 -18.16 7.16 8.24
N GLU A 160 -19.28 7.88 8.38
CA GLU A 160 -20.62 7.27 8.33
C GLU A 160 -21.38 7.55 7.04
N ASN A 161 -20.96 8.56 6.27
CA ASN A 161 -21.63 8.97 5.04
C ASN A 161 -20.66 9.49 3.97
N GLU A 162 -21.19 9.69 2.76
CA GLU A 162 -20.41 10.14 1.60
C GLU A 162 -19.85 11.56 1.77
N THR A 163 -20.55 12.45 2.48
CA THR A 163 -20.05 13.80 2.74
C THR A 163 -18.78 13.74 3.59
N GLU A 164 -18.80 12.98 4.69
CA GLU A 164 -17.63 12.78 5.55
C GLU A 164 -16.47 12.07 4.81
N LEU A 165 -16.78 11.14 3.92
CA LEU A 165 -15.79 10.48 3.08
C LEU A 165 -15.10 11.47 2.12
N ASN A 166 -15.85 12.42 1.57
CA ASN A 166 -15.29 13.49 0.75
C ASN A 166 -14.51 14.52 1.57
N ASP A 167 -14.92 14.81 2.80
CA ASP A 167 -14.14 15.64 3.72
C ASP A 167 -12.80 14.98 4.05
N PHE A 168 -12.79 13.66 4.30
CA PHE A 168 -11.56 12.88 4.43
C PHE A 168 -10.68 13.01 3.18
N LYS A 169 -11.24 12.80 1.98
CA LYS A 169 -10.51 12.95 0.71
C LYS A 169 -9.82 14.32 0.64
N LYS A 170 -10.55 15.38 0.95
CA LYS A 170 -10.03 16.75 0.91
C LYS A 170 -8.84 16.93 1.85
N VAL A 171 -9.00 16.54 3.12
CA VAL A 171 -7.92 16.63 4.11
C VAL A 171 -6.71 15.79 3.70
N PHE A 172 -6.93 14.57 3.21
CA PHE A 172 -5.88 13.67 2.75
C PHE A 172 -5.08 14.27 1.58
N VAL A 173 -5.77 14.78 0.57
CA VAL A 173 -5.16 15.42 -0.61
C VAL A 173 -4.36 16.67 -0.22
N GLU A 174 -4.94 17.54 0.61
CA GLU A 174 -4.31 18.80 1.02
C GLU A 174 -3.10 18.57 1.95
N THR A 175 -3.24 17.67 2.94
CA THR A 175 -2.21 17.45 3.96
C THR A 175 -0.99 16.73 3.40
N TYR A 176 -1.23 15.67 2.63
CA TYR A 176 -0.13 14.88 2.05
C TYR A 176 0.37 15.46 0.74
N GLN A 177 -0.28 16.52 0.24
CA GLN A 177 0.04 17.17 -1.02
C GLN A 177 0.17 16.11 -2.11
N ILE A 178 -0.92 15.42 -2.37
CA ILE A 178 -0.98 14.39 -3.42
C ILE A 178 -2.03 14.79 -4.46
N PRO A 179 -2.00 14.24 -5.67
CA PRO A 179 -3.02 14.52 -6.68
C PRO A 179 -4.43 14.13 -6.23
N GLU A 180 -5.43 14.88 -6.68
CA GLU A 180 -6.85 14.61 -6.33
C GLU A 180 -7.27 13.18 -6.68
N TRP A 181 -6.83 12.67 -7.83
CA TRP A 181 -7.15 11.32 -8.29
C TRP A 181 -6.67 10.24 -7.32
N ALA A 182 -5.62 10.50 -6.54
CA ALA A 182 -5.12 9.55 -5.54
C ALA A 182 -6.07 9.45 -4.34
N GLY A 183 -6.60 10.60 -3.89
CA GLY A 183 -7.66 10.62 -2.86
C GLY A 183 -8.99 10.08 -3.38
N GLN A 184 -9.37 10.41 -4.61
CA GLN A 184 -10.61 9.95 -5.23
C GLN A 184 -10.67 8.42 -5.32
N ALA A 185 -9.54 7.76 -5.55
CA ALA A 185 -9.49 6.30 -5.59
C ALA A 185 -9.96 5.63 -4.27
N TRP A 186 -9.65 6.23 -3.12
CA TRP A 186 -10.12 5.74 -1.83
C TRP A 186 -11.63 5.93 -1.66
N VAL A 187 -12.16 7.06 -2.14
CA VAL A 187 -13.59 7.33 -2.16
C VAL A 187 -14.30 6.29 -3.03
N ASP A 188 -13.83 6.10 -4.25
CA ASP A 188 -14.42 5.16 -5.22
C ASP A 188 -14.42 3.73 -4.69
N ALA A 189 -13.30 3.28 -4.12
CA ALA A 189 -13.18 1.95 -3.51
C ALA A 189 -14.17 1.77 -2.34
N THR A 190 -14.25 2.77 -1.45
CA THR A 190 -15.16 2.73 -0.29
C THR A 190 -16.62 2.72 -0.72
N LEU A 191 -17.01 3.58 -1.66
CA LEU A 191 -18.37 3.62 -2.19
C LEU A 191 -18.76 2.32 -2.91
N LYS A 192 -17.79 1.63 -3.51
CA LYS A 192 -18.03 0.35 -4.20
C LYS A 192 -18.50 -0.75 -3.25
N ILE A 193 -18.07 -0.74 -1.98
CA ILE A 193 -18.45 -1.74 -0.97
C ILE A 193 -19.48 -1.20 0.03
N GLY A 194 -19.61 0.12 0.14
CA GLY A 194 -20.49 0.84 1.06
C GLY A 194 -19.72 1.56 2.16
N VAL A 195 -20.15 2.77 2.50
CA VAL A 195 -19.55 3.57 3.60
C VAL A 195 -19.64 2.82 4.93
N GLY A 196 -18.62 2.99 5.78
CA GLY A 196 -18.48 2.24 7.04
C GLY A 196 -17.89 0.84 6.86
N LYS A 197 -17.46 0.46 5.66
CA LYS A 197 -16.73 -0.78 5.39
C LYS A 197 -15.32 -0.47 4.91
N THR A 198 -14.37 -1.31 5.29
CA THR A 198 -12.97 -1.22 4.85
C THR A 198 -12.82 -1.80 3.44
N PRO A 199 -12.32 -1.01 2.47
CA PRO A 199 -11.97 -1.48 1.14
C PRO A 199 -11.11 -2.73 1.14
#